data_AF-F0VCC5-F1
#
_entry.id   AF-F0VCC5-F1
#
_cell.length_a   1.000
_cell.length_b   1.000
_cell.length_c   1.000
_cell.angle_alpha   90.00
_cell.angle_beta   90.00
_cell.angle_gamma   90.00
#
_symmetry.space_group_name_H-M   'P 1'
#
loop_
_entity.id
_entity.type
_entity.pdbx_description
1 polymer ?
#
loop_
_entity_poly.entity_id
_entity_poly.type
_entity_poly.pdbx_seq_one_letter_code
_entity_poly.pdbx_strand_id
1 'polypeptide(L)'
;MGQSVVFVMLLSVIFTAGAKTYGEASQPSASARSLQGALDTWCQEVFKKLCDDGYSKMCIPANQVVARQGLGRKDQQKLVWRCYDSAAFLAEGDENNVLSCVDDCGVSIPCPGGVDRDNSTHATRHDELSQLIKEGVVRYCSGFQAAANSYCNKRYPGTVARKSKGFGHKEPVKWRCYKPESLLFSVFSECVSNCGTTWSCPGGRLGTATNLDKKHFTDESGILQALTSVPKACPVGLVCLPRDQNPPACLDDNGNVPEEEGGQPVQPRDTKLPVDDSEPTDESETTPGGGDDQPSPKEDGDTDSPDEGDQSGGSEWYKQIPEIRVIGDSLQAMLHAGQQLMVTYSSPQLHVSVGSCHKLTVNFSDYYLSFDTTSKSGSDEVELDDAAGSGELTIGLGSSGRVTVVFQYATNGGGNRYVAYTVGDSGCKTIEAVLLHGLNPGAKLVRNTIGDNSPGESEL
;
A
#
# COMPACT_ATOMS: atom_id res chain seq x y z
N MET A 1 -35.10 -25.26 -82.47
CA MET A 1 -35.27 -25.80 -81.10
C MET A 1 -33.90 -25.78 -80.44
N GLY A 2 -33.72 -24.90 -79.45
CA GLY A 2 -32.45 -24.68 -78.76
C GLY A 2 -32.70 -23.74 -77.60
N GLN A 3 -33.11 -24.29 -76.46
CA GLN A 3 -33.27 -23.53 -75.21
C GLN A 3 -31.90 -23.39 -74.56
N SER A 4 -31.40 -22.15 -74.50
CA SER A 4 -30.26 -21.78 -73.66
C SER A 4 -30.71 -21.75 -72.21
N VAL A 5 -30.11 -22.60 -71.39
CA VAL A 5 -30.25 -22.61 -69.93
C VAL A 5 -29.23 -21.61 -69.37
N VAL A 6 -29.72 -20.50 -68.81
CA VAL A 6 -28.89 -19.54 -68.07
C VAL A 6 -28.78 -20.01 -66.63
N PHE A 7 -27.57 -20.40 -66.23
CA PHE A 7 -27.23 -20.77 -64.87
C PHE A 7 -26.93 -19.50 -64.06
N VAL A 8 -27.82 -19.11 -63.16
CA VAL A 8 -27.59 -18.02 -62.20
C VAL A 8 -26.90 -18.63 -60.97
N MET A 9 -25.60 -18.38 -60.81
CA MET A 9 -24.89 -18.66 -59.57
C MET A 9 -25.25 -17.58 -58.53
N LEU A 10 -26.00 -17.97 -57.51
CA LEU A 10 -26.16 -17.22 -56.28
C LEU A 10 -24.89 -17.40 -55.42
N LEU A 11 -24.01 -16.40 -55.42
CA LEU A 11 -22.94 -16.28 -54.42
C LEU A 11 -23.58 -15.85 -53.09
N SER A 12 -23.67 -16.79 -52.14
CA SER A 12 -23.94 -16.50 -50.74
C SER A 12 -22.70 -15.84 -50.12
N VAL A 13 -22.70 -14.50 -50.02
CA VAL A 13 -21.74 -13.77 -49.20
C VAL A 13 -22.16 -13.90 -47.75
N ILE A 14 -21.53 -14.83 -47.02
CA ILE A 14 -21.66 -14.93 -45.57
C ILE A 14 -20.83 -13.79 -44.98
N PHE A 15 -21.49 -12.73 -44.54
CA PHE A 15 -20.89 -11.74 -43.64
C PHE A 15 -20.83 -12.36 -42.25
N THR A 16 -19.69 -12.94 -41.88
CA THR A 16 -19.35 -13.20 -40.48
C THR A 16 -19.07 -11.86 -39.81
N ALA A 17 -20.11 -11.27 -39.19
CA ALA A 17 -19.93 -10.22 -38.22
C ALA A 17 -19.17 -10.81 -37.02
N GLY A 18 -17.85 -10.64 -37.01
CA GLY A 18 -17.02 -10.92 -35.84
C GLY A 18 -17.45 -9.98 -34.72
N ALA A 19 -18.18 -10.51 -33.74
CA ALA A 19 -18.36 -9.84 -32.47
C ALA A 19 -16.97 -9.64 -31.86
N LYS A 20 -16.48 -8.40 -31.83
CA LYS A 20 -15.41 -8.00 -30.92
C LYS A 20 -15.96 -8.19 -29.52
N THR A 21 -15.61 -9.29 -28.88
CA THR A 21 -15.65 -9.42 -27.44
C THR A 21 -14.72 -8.34 -26.88
N TYR A 22 -15.32 -7.27 -26.36
CA TYR A 22 -14.60 -6.35 -25.49
C TYR A 22 -14.17 -7.16 -24.28
N GLY A 23 -12.85 -7.28 -24.08
CA GLY A 23 -12.28 -7.99 -22.96
C GLY A 23 -12.92 -7.49 -21.67
N GLU A 24 -13.40 -8.43 -20.89
CA GLU A 24 -13.85 -8.21 -19.52
C GLU A 24 -12.75 -7.44 -18.79
N ALA A 25 -13.04 -6.20 -18.40
CA ALA A 25 -12.10 -5.35 -17.69
C ALA A 25 -11.86 -5.97 -16.32
N SER A 26 -10.84 -6.82 -16.23
CA SER A 26 -10.36 -7.38 -14.96
C SER A 26 -10.15 -6.23 -14.00
N GLN A 27 -10.92 -6.21 -12.90
CA GLN A 27 -10.74 -5.20 -11.87
C GLN A 27 -9.27 -5.21 -11.44
N PRO A 28 -8.59 -4.05 -11.40
CA PRO A 28 -7.20 -4.00 -10.97
C PRO A 28 -7.09 -4.63 -9.58
N SER A 29 -6.07 -5.48 -9.39
CA SER A 29 -5.79 -6.10 -8.09
C SER A 29 -5.70 -5.01 -7.01
N ALA A 30 -6.03 -5.32 -5.76
CA ALA A 30 -6.01 -4.29 -4.71
C ALA A 30 -4.61 -3.69 -4.48
N SER A 31 -3.54 -4.36 -4.95
CA SER A 31 -2.18 -3.79 -5.02
C SER A 31 -2.09 -2.59 -5.98
N ALA A 32 -2.72 -2.66 -7.16
CA ALA A 32 -2.71 -1.59 -8.18
C ALA A 32 -3.60 -0.37 -7.83
N ARG A 33 -4.14 -0.31 -6.60
CA ARG A 33 -4.93 0.82 -6.09
C ARG A 33 -4.09 2.00 -5.60
N SER A 34 -2.77 1.82 -5.55
CA SER A 34 -1.79 2.89 -5.27
C SER A 34 -0.75 2.97 -6.40
N LEU A 35 -0.06 4.11 -6.50
CA LEU A 35 1.04 4.27 -7.43
C LEU A 35 2.17 3.27 -7.15
N GLN A 36 2.59 3.10 -5.90
CA GLN A 36 3.62 2.13 -5.54
C GLN A 36 3.26 0.70 -5.95
N GLY A 37 2.03 0.26 -5.72
CA GLY A 37 1.62 -1.08 -6.10
C GLY A 37 1.49 -1.28 -7.62
N ALA A 38 1.20 -0.22 -8.38
CA ALA A 38 1.30 -0.25 -9.83
C ALA A 38 2.76 -0.44 -10.30
N LEU A 39 3.72 0.24 -9.66
CA LEU A 39 5.15 0.03 -9.95
C LEU A 39 5.62 -1.38 -9.57
N ASP A 40 5.18 -1.89 -8.41
CA ASP A 40 5.51 -3.25 -7.96
C ASP A 40 4.99 -4.29 -8.97
N THR A 41 3.76 -4.12 -9.45
CA THR A 41 3.15 -4.98 -10.49
C THR A 41 3.96 -4.93 -11.79
N TRP A 42 4.37 -3.74 -12.24
CA TRP A 42 5.20 -3.61 -13.44
C TRP A 42 6.58 -4.30 -13.25
N CYS A 43 7.17 -4.18 -12.06
CA CYS A 43 8.43 -4.84 -11.75
C CYS A 43 8.32 -6.37 -11.75
N GLN A 44 7.18 -6.92 -11.30
CA GLN A 44 6.91 -8.36 -11.38
C GLN A 44 6.90 -8.85 -12.84
N GLU A 45 6.31 -8.08 -13.75
CA GLU A 45 6.33 -8.39 -15.19
C GLU A 45 7.75 -8.33 -15.77
N VAL A 46 8.57 -7.36 -15.34
CA VAL A 46 9.98 -7.27 -15.75
C VAL A 46 10.77 -8.49 -15.29
N PHE A 47 10.62 -8.92 -14.03
CA PHE A 47 11.31 -10.10 -13.52
C PHE A 47 10.85 -11.36 -14.23
N LYS A 48 9.53 -11.50 -14.45
CA LYS A 48 8.97 -12.60 -15.24
C LYS A 48 9.59 -12.65 -16.64
N LYS A 49 9.63 -11.51 -17.35
CA LYS A 49 10.22 -11.44 -18.69
C LYS A 49 11.71 -11.81 -18.68
N LEU A 50 12.49 -11.29 -17.74
CA LEU A 50 13.91 -11.63 -17.62
C LEU A 50 14.11 -13.12 -17.31
N CYS A 51 13.27 -13.71 -16.45
CA CYS A 51 13.29 -15.15 -16.21
C CYS A 51 13.01 -15.95 -17.49
N ASP A 52 11.95 -15.57 -18.23
CA ASP A 52 11.56 -16.20 -19.50
C ASP A 52 12.69 -16.05 -20.56
N ASP A 53 13.48 -14.96 -20.51
CA ASP A 53 14.66 -14.72 -21.35
C ASP A 53 15.93 -15.47 -20.87
N GLY A 54 15.84 -16.31 -19.83
CA GLY A 54 16.91 -17.18 -19.35
C GLY A 54 17.76 -16.59 -18.21
N TYR A 55 17.42 -15.42 -17.66
CA TYR A 55 18.10 -14.86 -16.49
C TYR A 55 17.59 -15.54 -15.21
N SER A 56 18.15 -16.71 -14.90
CA SER A 56 17.68 -17.57 -13.79
C SER A 56 17.57 -16.89 -12.43
N LYS A 57 18.44 -15.92 -12.13
CA LYS A 57 18.38 -15.13 -10.87
C LYS A 57 17.12 -14.26 -10.76
N MET A 58 16.42 -13.99 -11.86
CA MET A 58 15.17 -13.22 -11.89
C MET A 58 13.92 -14.11 -11.83
N CYS A 59 14.08 -15.44 -11.80
CA CYS A 59 13.01 -16.40 -11.63
C CYS A 59 12.53 -16.47 -10.18
N ILE A 60 12.02 -15.34 -9.70
CA ILE A 60 11.60 -15.11 -8.32
C ILE A 60 10.07 -15.04 -8.26
N PRO A 61 9.42 -15.56 -7.20
CA PRO A 61 7.99 -15.39 -7.01
C PRO A 61 7.54 -13.93 -7.08
N ALA A 62 6.45 -13.64 -7.79
CA ALA A 62 5.99 -12.26 -8.01
C ALA A 62 5.76 -11.47 -6.70
N ASN A 63 5.29 -12.13 -5.64
CA ASN A 63 5.08 -11.49 -4.34
C ASN A 63 6.38 -11.06 -3.62
N GLN A 64 7.55 -11.43 -4.13
CA GLN A 64 8.85 -10.98 -3.62
C GLN A 64 9.45 -9.84 -4.47
N VAL A 65 8.86 -9.51 -5.62
CA VAL A 65 9.40 -8.50 -6.53
C VAL A 65 8.71 -7.16 -6.31
N VAL A 66 9.51 -6.13 -6.04
CA VAL A 66 9.02 -4.79 -5.69
C VAL A 66 9.83 -3.67 -6.36
N ALA A 67 9.19 -2.54 -6.64
CA ALA A 67 9.83 -1.33 -7.14
C ALA A 67 10.31 -0.46 -5.96
N ARG A 68 11.58 -0.08 -5.95
CA ARG A 68 12.10 0.87 -4.96
C ARG A 68 13.05 1.86 -5.62
N GLN A 69 13.15 3.07 -5.07
CA GLN A 69 14.27 3.95 -5.37
C GLN A 69 15.39 3.62 -4.38
N GLY A 70 16.57 3.29 -4.89
CA GLY A 70 17.67 2.87 -4.04
C GLY A 70 18.97 2.72 -4.81
N LEU A 71 20.03 2.47 -4.05
CA LEU A 71 21.34 2.13 -4.58
C LEU A 71 21.34 0.70 -5.12
N GLY A 72 22.27 0.38 -6.02
CA GLY A 72 22.42 -0.98 -6.53
C GLY A 72 23.56 -1.71 -5.83
N ARG A 73 24.34 -2.47 -6.59
CA ARG A 73 25.60 -3.07 -6.12
C ARG A 73 26.66 -2.01 -5.81
N LYS A 74 27.80 -2.40 -5.24
CA LYS A 74 28.91 -1.49 -4.87
C LYS A 74 29.35 -0.50 -5.96
N ASP A 75 29.20 -0.83 -7.24
CA ASP A 75 29.49 0.03 -8.39
C ASP A 75 28.36 1.03 -8.73
N GLN A 76 27.16 0.83 -8.17
CA GLN A 76 25.95 1.58 -8.50
C GLN A 76 25.54 2.54 -7.38
N GLN A 77 26.21 3.69 -7.31
CA GLN A 77 26.09 4.68 -6.22
C GLN A 77 24.94 5.71 -6.40
N LYS A 78 24.16 5.62 -7.48
CA LYS A 78 23.03 6.54 -7.71
C LYS A 78 21.72 5.97 -7.17
N LEU A 79 20.94 6.82 -6.49
CA LEU A 79 19.57 6.54 -6.07
C LEU A 79 18.62 6.60 -7.27
N VAL A 80 18.32 5.45 -7.83
CA VAL A 80 17.44 5.32 -9.00
C VAL A 80 16.38 4.25 -8.78
N TRP A 81 15.33 4.30 -9.57
CA TRP A 81 14.25 3.33 -9.54
C TRP A 81 14.72 1.99 -10.11
N ARG A 82 14.54 0.92 -9.33
CA ARG A 82 14.87 -0.46 -9.71
C ARG A 82 13.77 -1.41 -9.23
N CYS A 83 13.67 -2.53 -9.92
CA CYS A 83 12.92 -3.69 -9.50
C CYS A 83 13.84 -4.58 -8.67
N TYR A 84 13.50 -4.87 -7.42
CA TYR A 84 14.30 -5.66 -6.49
C TYR A 84 13.61 -6.96 -6.12
N ASP A 85 14.43 -7.95 -5.81
CA ASP A 85 14.05 -9.04 -4.92
C ASP A 85 14.04 -8.56 -3.46
N SER A 86 12.86 -8.47 -2.87
CA SER A 86 12.68 -8.08 -1.47
C SER A 86 13.22 -9.09 -0.47
N ALA A 87 13.38 -10.38 -0.85
CA ALA A 87 13.94 -11.39 0.04
C ALA A 87 15.43 -11.15 0.33
N ALA A 88 16.11 -10.38 -0.53
CA ALA A 88 17.51 -9.99 -0.39
C ALA A 88 17.70 -8.65 0.36
N PHE A 89 16.64 -8.04 0.89
CA PHE A 89 16.76 -6.83 1.68
C PHE A 89 17.32 -7.10 3.07
N LEU A 90 18.16 -6.18 3.53
CA LEU A 90 18.55 -6.07 4.93
C LEU A 90 17.34 -5.60 5.75
N ALA A 91 17.24 -6.03 7.00
CA ALA A 91 16.13 -5.66 7.89
C ALA A 91 16.06 -4.14 8.13
N GLU A 92 17.21 -3.48 8.18
CA GLU A 92 17.34 -2.04 8.38
C GLU A 92 18.21 -1.43 7.28
N GLY A 93 17.88 -0.20 6.91
CA GLY A 93 18.69 0.62 6.02
C GLY A 93 19.38 1.75 6.80
N ASP A 94 20.57 2.12 6.35
CA ASP A 94 21.31 3.31 6.73
C ASP A 94 21.45 4.27 5.52
N GLU A 95 22.24 5.32 5.68
CA GLU A 95 22.48 6.34 4.64
C GLU A 95 23.13 5.79 3.36
N ASN A 96 23.80 4.63 3.42
CA ASN A 96 24.55 4.01 2.33
C ASN A 96 23.81 2.87 1.63
N ASN A 97 22.56 2.57 2.04
CA ASN A 97 21.74 1.54 1.41
C ASN A 97 20.22 1.78 1.54
N VAL A 98 19.80 3.02 1.84
CA VAL A 98 18.39 3.37 2.02
C VAL A 98 17.53 2.98 0.81
N LEU A 99 16.34 2.45 1.11
CA LEU A 99 15.28 2.19 0.15
C LEU A 99 14.17 3.23 0.33
N SER A 100 13.67 3.76 -0.78
CA SER A 100 12.52 4.64 -0.80
C SER A 100 11.40 4.05 -1.65
N CYS A 101 10.18 4.30 -1.19
CA CYS A 101 8.92 3.98 -1.84
C CYS A 101 8.29 5.30 -2.34
N VAL A 102 7.26 5.22 -3.17
CA VAL A 102 6.57 6.39 -3.72
C VAL A 102 5.16 6.50 -3.16
N ASP A 103 4.73 7.69 -2.73
CA ASP A 103 3.32 7.93 -2.43
C ASP A 103 2.50 8.13 -3.72
N ASP A 104 1.18 8.27 -3.60
CA ASP A 104 0.29 8.47 -4.76
C ASP A 104 0.49 9.81 -5.48
N CYS A 105 1.29 10.71 -4.92
CA CYS A 105 1.67 11.99 -5.48
C CYS A 105 3.12 12.02 -6.00
N GLY A 106 3.77 10.86 -6.15
CA GLY A 106 5.10 10.76 -6.77
C GLY A 106 6.24 11.13 -5.83
N VAL A 107 5.98 11.31 -4.53
CA VAL A 107 6.98 11.69 -3.54
C VAL A 107 7.73 10.45 -3.09
N SER A 108 9.05 10.47 -3.22
CA SER A 108 9.93 9.42 -2.68
C SER A 108 10.09 9.55 -1.17
N ILE A 109 9.73 8.50 -0.44
CA ILE A 109 9.68 8.46 1.03
C ILE A 109 10.41 7.20 1.52
N PRO A 110 11.28 7.29 2.55
CA PRO A 110 11.95 6.12 3.11
C PRO A 110 10.98 5.02 3.51
N CYS A 111 11.25 3.79 3.11
CA CYS A 111 10.50 2.61 3.50
C CYS A 111 11.40 1.55 4.15
N PRO A 112 10.81 0.58 4.87
CA PRO A 112 11.60 -0.38 5.65
C PRO A 112 12.58 -1.19 4.80
N GLY A 113 13.72 -1.51 5.41
CA GLY A 113 14.79 -2.31 4.83
C GLY A 113 15.91 -1.50 4.19
N GLY A 114 16.94 -2.22 3.76
CA GLY A 114 18.10 -1.67 3.06
C GLY A 114 18.60 -2.60 1.95
N VAL A 115 19.36 -2.05 1.01
CA VAL A 115 19.99 -2.84 -0.06
C VAL A 115 21.25 -3.54 0.47
N ASP A 116 21.33 -4.87 0.33
CA ASP A 116 22.61 -5.56 0.42
C ASP A 116 23.46 -5.24 -0.82
N ARG A 117 24.43 -4.34 -0.67
CA ARG A 117 25.28 -3.84 -1.78
C ARG A 117 26.15 -4.93 -2.42
N ASP A 118 26.32 -6.07 -1.77
CA ASP A 118 27.10 -7.22 -2.26
C ASP A 118 26.20 -8.24 -2.98
N ASN A 119 25.02 -8.50 -2.42
CA ASN A 119 24.19 -9.63 -2.85
C ASN A 119 22.87 -9.23 -3.52
N SER A 120 22.61 -7.95 -3.75
CA SER A 120 21.33 -7.53 -4.32
C SER A 120 21.06 -8.16 -5.70
N THR A 121 19.84 -8.70 -5.82
CA THR A 121 19.23 -9.11 -7.09
C THR A 121 18.23 -8.06 -7.50
N HIS A 122 18.53 -7.34 -8.58
CA HIS A 122 17.69 -6.24 -9.07
C HIS A 122 17.87 -5.97 -10.56
N ALA A 123 16.87 -5.34 -11.15
CA ALA A 123 16.90 -4.79 -12.51
C ALA A 123 16.66 -3.27 -12.46
N THR A 124 17.66 -2.49 -12.87
CA THR A 124 17.56 -1.03 -12.97
C THR A 124 16.65 -0.66 -14.14
N ARG A 125 15.60 0.13 -13.88
CA ARG A 125 14.59 0.56 -14.87
C ARG A 125 14.15 1.98 -14.58
N HIS A 126 15.13 2.87 -14.47
CA HIS A 126 14.90 4.20 -13.93
C HIS A 126 13.94 5.01 -14.78
N ASP A 127 14.15 5.02 -16.09
CA ASP A 127 13.39 5.83 -17.02
C ASP A 127 11.95 5.34 -17.13
N GLU A 128 11.76 4.01 -17.22
CA GLU A 128 10.43 3.40 -17.31
C GLU A 128 9.62 3.61 -16.03
N LEU A 129 10.22 3.36 -14.87
CA LEU A 129 9.54 3.57 -13.58
C LEU A 129 9.28 5.06 -13.32
N SER A 130 10.18 5.95 -13.69
CA SER A 130 9.96 7.39 -13.56
C SER A 130 8.84 7.88 -14.47
N GLN A 131 8.72 7.32 -15.67
CA GLN A 131 7.61 7.61 -16.58
C GLN A 131 6.27 7.12 -16.00
N LEU A 132 6.23 5.89 -15.47
CA LEU A 132 5.05 5.36 -14.80
C LEU A 132 4.64 6.18 -13.57
N ILE A 133 5.61 6.71 -12.81
CA ILE A 133 5.35 7.64 -11.71
C ILE A 133 4.67 8.91 -12.23
N LYS A 134 5.20 9.54 -13.28
CA LYS A 134 4.60 10.74 -13.88
C LYS A 134 3.16 10.50 -14.33
N GLU A 135 2.90 9.38 -15.00
CA GLU A 135 1.57 8.98 -15.45
C GLU A 135 0.64 8.66 -14.28
N GLY A 136 1.13 7.93 -13.29
CA GLY A 136 0.36 7.57 -12.12
C GLY A 136 0.04 8.76 -11.22
N VAL A 137 0.89 9.79 -11.13
CA VAL A 137 0.57 11.02 -10.39
C VAL A 137 -0.73 11.66 -10.92
N VAL A 138 -0.96 11.66 -12.23
CA VAL A 138 -2.22 12.15 -12.81
C VAL A 138 -3.41 11.32 -12.31
N ARG A 139 -3.23 10.01 -12.24
CA ARG A 139 -4.27 9.05 -11.88
C ARG A 139 -4.57 8.98 -10.38
N TYR A 140 -3.56 9.03 -9.52
CA TYR A 140 -3.68 8.73 -8.08
C TYR A 140 -3.58 9.99 -7.19
N CYS A 141 -2.87 11.04 -7.62
CA CYS A 141 -2.64 12.19 -6.75
C CYS A 141 -3.87 13.07 -6.65
N SER A 142 -4.43 13.21 -5.44
CA SER A 142 -5.48 14.18 -5.15
C SER A 142 -5.05 15.60 -5.56
N GLY A 143 -5.89 16.30 -6.33
CA GLY A 143 -5.64 17.71 -6.68
C GLY A 143 -5.53 18.63 -5.45
N PHE A 144 -6.23 18.30 -4.36
CA PHE A 144 -6.10 19.00 -3.09
C PHE A 144 -4.74 18.74 -2.43
N GLN A 145 -4.32 17.49 -2.36
CA GLN A 145 -3.01 17.13 -1.80
C GLN A 145 -1.87 17.71 -2.66
N ALA A 146 -2.00 17.72 -3.98
CA ALA A 146 -1.06 18.34 -4.89
C ALA A 146 -0.90 19.84 -4.61
N ALA A 147 -1.99 20.56 -4.37
CA ALA A 147 -1.93 21.99 -4.01
C ALA A 147 -1.22 22.23 -2.67
N ALA A 148 -1.47 21.39 -1.66
CA ALA A 148 -0.76 21.46 -0.38
C ALA A 148 0.74 21.14 -0.52
N ASN A 149 1.09 20.11 -1.30
CA ASN A 149 2.48 19.77 -1.61
C ASN A 149 3.18 20.92 -2.36
N SER A 150 2.51 21.50 -3.37
CA SER A 150 3.03 22.65 -4.14
C SER A 150 3.27 23.86 -3.24
N TYR A 151 2.33 24.17 -2.34
CA TYR A 151 2.53 25.22 -1.32
C TYR A 151 3.79 24.96 -0.48
N CYS A 152 3.93 23.75 0.06
CA CYS A 152 5.08 23.38 0.87
C CYS A 152 6.39 23.46 0.09
N ASN A 153 6.45 22.91 -1.12
CA ASN A 153 7.65 22.95 -1.96
C ASN A 153 8.04 24.40 -2.30
N LYS A 154 7.07 25.23 -2.68
CA LYS A 154 7.32 26.65 -3.00
C LYS A 154 7.82 27.44 -1.78
N ARG A 155 7.25 27.19 -0.60
CA ARG A 155 7.59 27.93 0.63
C ARG A 155 8.88 27.42 1.27
N TYR A 156 9.08 26.11 1.25
CA TYR A 156 10.21 25.36 1.81
C TYR A 156 10.64 24.29 0.79
N PRO A 157 11.61 24.60 -0.10
CA PRO A 157 12.01 23.70 -1.19
C PRO A 157 12.30 22.26 -0.76
N GLY A 158 11.79 21.31 -1.53
CA GLY A 158 11.90 19.86 -1.28
C GLY A 158 11.09 19.38 -0.09
N THR A 159 9.95 20.01 0.22
CA THR A 159 9.06 19.55 1.30
C THR A 159 7.66 19.23 0.79
N VAL A 160 6.95 18.39 1.54
CA VAL A 160 5.59 17.91 1.22
C VAL A 160 4.65 18.10 2.41
N ALA A 161 3.36 18.28 2.13
CA ALA A 161 2.38 18.55 3.17
C ALA A 161 1.84 17.25 3.78
N ARG A 162 1.83 17.18 5.12
CA ARG A 162 1.10 16.16 5.89
C ARG A 162 0.54 16.76 7.16
N LYS A 163 -0.58 16.25 7.64
CA LYS A 163 -1.07 16.49 8.99
C LYS A 163 -0.62 15.33 9.88
N SER A 164 0.52 15.55 10.55
CA SER A 164 1.20 14.50 11.34
C SER A 164 1.93 15.08 12.56
N LYS A 165 2.59 14.22 13.33
CA LYS A 165 3.35 14.55 14.54
C LYS A 165 4.63 15.33 14.24
N GLY A 166 4.95 16.31 15.07
CA GLY A 166 6.21 17.07 15.02
C GLY A 166 7.34 16.44 15.85
N PHE A 167 8.15 17.29 16.50
CA PHE A 167 9.27 16.84 17.33
C PHE A 167 8.82 16.46 18.74
N GLY A 168 9.02 15.19 19.11
CA GLY A 168 8.63 14.63 20.40
C GLY A 168 7.13 14.32 20.51
N HIS A 169 6.81 13.40 21.42
CA HIS A 169 5.47 12.82 21.56
C HIS A 169 4.41 13.84 22.01
N LYS A 170 4.84 14.94 22.62
CA LYS A 170 3.97 16.00 23.15
C LYS A 170 3.49 16.96 22.08
N GLU A 171 4.13 17.00 20.91
CA GLU A 171 3.66 17.88 19.86
C GLU A 171 2.35 17.36 19.23
N PRO A 172 1.31 18.20 19.12
CA PRO A 172 0.06 17.79 18.51
C PRO A 172 0.25 17.56 17.01
N VAL A 173 -0.65 16.73 16.47
CA VAL A 173 -0.80 16.54 15.03
C VAL A 173 -1.25 17.85 14.41
N LYS A 174 -0.48 18.36 13.44
CA LYS A 174 -0.77 19.61 12.72
C LYS A 174 -0.34 19.49 11.26
N TRP A 175 -0.91 20.33 10.42
CA TRP A 175 -0.44 20.55 9.05
C TRP A 175 0.98 21.13 9.07
N ARG A 176 1.91 20.39 8.47
CA ARG A 176 3.33 20.71 8.40
C ARG A 176 3.88 20.38 7.01
N CYS A 177 4.91 21.10 6.62
CA CYS A 177 5.75 20.83 5.47
C CYS A 177 6.95 19.99 5.91
N TYR A 178 6.98 18.71 5.54
CA TYR A 178 8.03 17.76 5.91
C TYR A 178 9.06 17.59 4.81
N LYS A 179 10.32 17.45 5.21
CA LYS A 179 11.32 16.87 4.31
C LYS A 179 11.00 15.39 4.10
N PRO A 180 10.87 14.88 2.86
CA PRO A 180 10.48 13.50 2.62
C PRO A 180 11.38 12.47 3.31
N GLU A 181 12.69 12.72 3.43
CA GLU A 181 13.62 11.82 4.13
C GLU A 181 13.39 11.75 5.65
N SER A 182 12.55 12.63 6.20
CA SER A 182 12.11 12.55 7.59
C SER A 182 10.83 11.73 7.75
N LEU A 183 10.11 11.39 6.69
CA LEU A 183 8.87 10.63 6.77
C LEU A 183 9.15 9.12 6.78
N LEU A 184 8.18 8.34 7.25
CA LEU A 184 8.22 6.89 7.22
C LEU A 184 7.04 6.38 6.39
N PHE A 185 7.32 5.68 5.29
CA PHE A 185 6.28 5.18 4.38
C PHE A 185 5.30 4.24 5.09
N SER A 186 5.80 3.41 6.02
CA SER A 186 5.01 2.47 6.82
C SER A 186 4.13 3.13 7.89
N VAL A 187 4.31 4.42 8.15
CA VAL A 187 3.48 5.19 9.08
C VAL A 187 2.50 6.00 8.28
N PHE A 188 1.21 5.77 8.50
CA PHE A 188 0.16 6.56 7.86
C PHE A 188 -0.03 7.88 8.60
N SER A 189 -0.40 8.92 7.85
CA SER A 189 -0.75 10.23 8.40
C SER A 189 -1.91 10.86 7.64
N GLU A 190 -2.54 11.86 8.26
CA GLU A 190 -3.61 12.59 7.61
C GLU A 190 -3.08 13.39 6.41
N CYS A 191 -3.74 13.19 5.28
CA CYS A 191 -3.57 13.91 4.03
C CYS A 191 -4.95 14.33 3.51
N VAL A 192 -5.05 14.81 2.26
CA VAL A 192 -6.34 15.28 1.70
C VAL A 192 -6.79 14.45 0.51
N SER A 193 -8.01 13.94 0.57
CA SER A 193 -8.64 13.18 -0.51
C SER A 193 -8.87 14.04 -1.74
N ASN A 194 -9.22 13.42 -2.87
CA ASN A 194 -9.62 14.13 -4.09
C ASN A 194 -10.98 14.85 -4.00
N CYS A 195 -11.62 14.84 -2.82
CA CYS A 195 -12.79 15.65 -2.48
C CYS A 195 -12.51 16.78 -1.49
N GLY A 196 -11.25 16.98 -1.07
CA GLY A 196 -10.90 18.00 -0.08
C GLY A 196 -11.21 17.59 1.37
N THR A 197 -11.51 16.31 1.61
CA THR A 197 -11.79 15.75 2.95
C THR A 197 -10.55 15.07 3.54
N THR A 198 -10.57 14.79 4.83
CA THR A 198 -9.50 14.01 5.50
C THR A 198 -9.32 12.66 4.83
N TRP A 199 -8.06 12.30 4.60
CA TRP A 199 -7.66 11.01 4.02
C TRP A 199 -6.42 10.47 4.74
N SER A 200 -6.06 9.22 4.49
CA SER A 200 -4.89 8.57 5.05
C SER A 200 -3.87 8.28 3.95
N CYS A 201 -2.65 8.75 4.10
CA CYS A 201 -1.57 8.53 3.14
C CYS A 201 -0.34 7.95 3.83
N PRO A 202 0.48 7.15 3.11
CA PRO A 202 1.80 6.78 3.59
C PRO A 202 2.70 8.02 3.77
N GLY A 203 3.70 7.90 4.64
CA GLY A 203 4.64 8.97 4.93
C GLY A 203 4.22 9.84 6.10
N GLY A 204 4.18 9.27 7.29
CA GLY A 204 3.88 9.94 8.55
C GLY A 204 5.08 10.04 9.48
N ARG A 205 4.85 10.62 10.66
CA ARG A 205 5.80 10.67 11.78
C ARG A 205 5.24 10.02 13.02
N LEU A 206 6.11 9.33 13.75
CA LEU A 206 5.81 8.76 15.07
C LEU A 206 5.84 9.82 16.19
N GLY A 207 6.48 10.98 15.96
CA GLY A 207 6.71 11.99 17.00
C GLY A 207 7.80 11.58 17.98
N THR A 208 8.88 10.98 17.50
CA THR A 208 10.05 10.67 18.31
C THR A 208 10.88 11.94 18.56
N ALA A 209 11.98 11.83 19.29
CA ALA A 209 12.88 12.95 19.58
C ALA A 209 14.22 12.86 18.78
N THR A 210 14.18 12.30 17.57
CA THR A 210 15.36 12.17 16.72
C THR A 210 15.65 13.46 15.95
N ASN A 211 16.83 13.55 15.31
CA ASN A 211 17.12 14.70 14.44
C ASN A 211 16.23 14.73 13.18
N LEU A 212 15.77 13.57 12.70
CA LEU A 212 14.81 13.51 11.59
C LEU A 212 13.46 14.13 11.98
N ASP A 213 13.00 13.96 13.22
CA ASP A 213 11.76 14.55 13.70
C ASP A 213 11.74 16.09 13.64
N LYS A 214 12.91 16.74 13.61
CA LYS A 214 13.02 18.21 13.52
C LYS A 214 12.90 18.73 12.09
N LYS A 215 12.97 17.86 11.07
CA LYS A 215 12.99 18.26 9.65
C LYS A 215 11.59 18.55 9.09
N HIS A 216 10.89 19.48 9.74
CA HIS A 216 9.57 19.93 9.30
C HIS A 216 9.33 21.39 9.67
N PHE A 217 8.36 22.00 9.01
CA PHE A 217 7.91 23.37 9.27
C PHE A 217 6.41 23.36 9.51
N THR A 218 5.94 23.84 10.66
CA THR A 218 4.50 23.97 10.92
C THR A 218 3.97 25.21 10.21
N ASP A 219 3.01 25.00 9.32
CA ASP A 219 2.40 26.08 8.53
C ASP A 219 0.93 25.77 8.23
N GLU A 220 0.15 25.66 9.31
CA GLU A 220 -1.22 25.21 9.24
C GLU A 220 -2.12 26.16 8.45
N SER A 221 -2.00 27.48 8.66
CA SER A 221 -2.78 28.47 7.92
C SER A 221 -2.45 28.49 6.43
N GLY A 222 -1.17 28.40 6.06
CA GLY A 222 -0.76 28.44 4.66
C GLY A 222 -1.21 27.20 3.89
N ILE A 223 -1.07 26.02 4.50
CA ILE A 223 -1.54 24.76 3.91
C ILE A 223 -3.07 24.77 3.78
N LEU A 224 -3.82 25.16 4.82
CA LEU A 224 -5.29 25.25 4.75
C LEU A 224 -5.76 26.27 3.68
N GLN A 225 -5.05 27.38 3.52
CA GLN A 225 -5.33 28.34 2.44
C GLN A 225 -5.09 27.72 1.06
N ALA A 226 -4.00 26.97 0.88
CA ALA A 226 -3.74 26.27 -0.38
C ALA A 226 -4.85 25.25 -0.70
N LEU A 227 -5.31 24.49 0.30
CA LEU A 227 -6.40 23.53 0.15
C LEU A 227 -7.73 24.18 -0.25
N THR A 228 -8.09 25.31 0.37
CA THR A 228 -9.34 26.04 0.06
C THR A 228 -9.31 26.75 -1.30
N SER A 229 -8.13 26.94 -1.89
CA SER A 229 -7.98 27.51 -3.24
C SER A 229 -8.31 26.54 -4.36
N VAL A 230 -8.36 25.23 -4.07
CA VAL A 230 -8.65 24.20 -5.07
C VAL A 230 -10.15 24.19 -5.37
N PRO A 231 -10.57 24.32 -6.65
CA PRO A 231 -11.97 24.18 -7.01
C PRO A 231 -12.54 22.84 -6.56
N LYS A 232 -13.81 22.83 -6.15
CA LYS A 232 -14.50 21.57 -5.83
C LYS A 232 -14.48 20.65 -7.05
N ALA A 233 -14.14 19.38 -6.83
CA ALA A 233 -14.09 18.39 -7.90
C ALA A 233 -15.48 18.10 -8.50
N CYS A 234 -16.53 18.19 -7.68
CA CYS A 234 -17.90 18.00 -8.11
C CYS A 234 -18.63 19.34 -8.36
N PRO A 235 -19.53 19.39 -9.35
CA PRO A 235 -20.48 20.49 -9.55
C PRO A 235 -21.25 20.87 -8.28
N VAL A 236 -21.71 22.12 -8.24
CA VAL A 236 -22.58 22.61 -7.15
C VAL A 236 -23.86 21.78 -7.12
N GLY A 237 -24.26 21.33 -5.93
CA GLY A 237 -25.44 20.48 -5.72
C GLY A 237 -25.16 18.97 -5.78
N LEU A 238 -23.92 18.55 -6.05
CA LEU A 238 -23.51 17.15 -5.95
C LEU A 238 -22.61 16.93 -4.73
N VAL A 239 -22.76 15.76 -4.11
CA VAL A 239 -21.92 15.25 -3.03
C VAL A 239 -20.68 14.58 -3.65
N CYS A 240 -19.50 14.99 -3.18
CA CYS A 240 -18.24 14.39 -3.59
C CYS A 240 -17.90 13.20 -2.68
N LEU A 241 -17.84 12.00 -3.24
CA LEU A 241 -17.38 10.79 -2.56
C LEU A 241 -15.93 10.50 -2.98
N PRO A 242 -14.95 10.58 -2.06
CA PRO A 242 -13.55 10.41 -2.41
C PRO A 242 -13.23 9.00 -2.88
N ARG A 243 -12.21 8.90 -3.73
CA ARG A 243 -11.65 7.64 -4.25
C ARG A 243 -10.13 7.66 -4.13
N ASP A 244 -9.53 6.48 -4.19
CA ASP A 244 -8.09 6.25 -4.29
C ASP A 244 -7.51 6.66 -5.65
N GLN A 245 -8.37 6.86 -6.66
CA GLN A 245 -8.02 7.35 -7.99
C GLN A 245 -8.88 8.55 -8.37
N ASN A 246 -8.33 9.42 -9.20
CA ASN A 246 -9.06 10.49 -9.85
C ASN A 246 -9.88 9.97 -11.05
N PRO A 247 -11.05 10.55 -11.32
CA PRO A 247 -11.76 11.54 -10.49
C PRO A 247 -12.50 10.88 -9.30
N PRO A 248 -12.90 11.67 -8.27
CA PRO A 248 -13.85 11.19 -7.26
C PRO A 248 -15.22 10.86 -7.87
N ALA A 249 -16.09 10.20 -7.10
CA ALA A 249 -17.49 10.06 -7.49
C ALA A 249 -18.26 11.34 -7.14
N CYS A 250 -19.15 11.79 -8.04
CA CYS A 250 -20.07 12.89 -7.78
C CYS A 250 -21.50 12.34 -7.80
N LEU A 251 -22.19 12.41 -6.67
CA LEU A 251 -23.52 11.85 -6.48
C LEU A 251 -24.54 12.98 -6.22
N ASP A 252 -25.77 12.80 -6.66
CA ASP A 252 -26.88 13.67 -6.27
C ASP A 252 -27.29 13.43 -4.79
N ASP A 253 -28.25 14.21 -4.30
CA ASP A 253 -28.77 14.08 -2.92
C ASP A 253 -29.41 12.70 -2.63
N ASN A 254 -29.75 11.93 -3.68
CA ASN A 254 -30.29 10.58 -3.57
C ASN A 254 -29.20 9.49 -3.66
N GLY A 255 -27.92 9.88 -3.81
CA GLY A 255 -26.79 8.95 -3.95
C GLY A 255 -26.63 8.37 -5.36
N ASN A 256 -27.35 8.89 -6.36
CA ASN A 256 -27.21 8.45 -7.75
C ASN A 256 -26.11 9.23 -8.46
N VAL A 257 -25.37 8.56 -9.35
CA VAL A 257 -24.54 9.26 -10.33
C VAL A 257 -25.49 9.92 -11.32
N PRO A 258 -25.46 11.25 -11.50
CA PRO A 258 -26.35 11.91 -12.46
C PRO A 258 -26.18 11.26 -13.83
N GLU A 259 -27.28 10.75 -14.39
CA GLU A 259 -27.28 10.29 -15.77
C GLU A 259 -26.99 11.50 -16.65
N GLU A 260 -25.90 11.43 -17.42
CA GLU A 260 -25.60 12.47 -18.39
C GLU A 260 -26.72 12.50 -19.43
N GLU A 261 -27.48 13.59 -19.48
CA GLU A 261 -28.45 13.85 -20.54
C GLU A 261 -27.70 13.96 -21.89
N GLY A 262 -27.55 12.82 -22.57
CA GLY A 262 -27.13 12.76 -23.97
C GLY A 262 -25.63 12.65 -24.22
N GLY A 263 -25.05 11.48 -23.90
CA GLY A 263 -24.13 10.78 -24.81
C GLY A 263 -22.71 11.35 -24.99
N GLN A 264 -21.88 11.28 -23.96
CA GLN A 264 -20.47 10.83 -23.98
C GLN A 264 -19.93 11.11 -22.58
N PRO A 265 -19.34 10.11 -21.88
CA PRO A 265 -18.85 10.29 -20.52
C PRO A 265 -18.01 11.57 -20.46
N VAL A 266 -18.45 12.54 -19.67
CA VAL A 266 -17.71 13.78 -19.41
C VAL A 266 -16.36 13.32 -18.87
N GLN A 267 -15.34 13.40 -19.74
CA GLN A 267 -13.98 13.26 -19.25
C GLN A 267 -13.84 14.32 -18.16
N PRO A 268 -13.38 13.92 -16.95
CA PRO A 268 -13.20 14.86 -15.87
C PRO A 268 -12.46 16.06 -16.43
N ARG A 269 -12.98 17.28 -16.19
CA ARG A 269 -12.30 18.51 -16.61
C ARG A 269 -10.84 18.33 -16.26
N ASP A 270 -9.96 18.39 -17.26
CA ASP A 270 -8.52 18.32 -17.08
C ASP A 270 -8.17 19.36 -16.03
N THR A 271 -8.11 18.91 -14.78
CA THR A 271 -7.71 19.73 -13.68
C THR A 271 -6.23 19.71 -13.86
N LYS A 272 -5.74 20.64 -14.67
CA LYS A 272 -4.32 20.78 -14.97
C LYS A 272 -3.65 20.86 -13.61
N LEU A 273 -3.07 19.74 -13.18
CA LEU A 273 -2.30 19.71 -11.94
C LEU A 273 -1.28 20.84 -12.09
N PRO A 274 -1.00 21.61 -11.04
CA PRO A 274 0.06 22.60 -11.10
C PRO A 274 1.34 21.85 -11.48
N VAL A 275 1.72 21.94 -12.76
CA VAL A 275 2.93 21.33 -13.30
C VAL A 275 4.06 22.16 -12.69
N ASP A 276 4.87 21.51 -11.86
CA ASP A 276 6.06 22.12 -11.29
C ASP A 276 7.10 22.23 -12.42
N ASP A 277 7.23 23.40 -13.04
CA ASP A 277 8.16 23.66 -14.15
C ASP A 277 9.64 23.73 -13.69
N SER A 278 9.96 23.28 -12.47
CA SER A 278 11.33 23.19 -11.99
C SER A 278 12.02 21.92 -12.50
N GLU A 279 12.58 21.98 -13.71
CA GLU A 279 13.58 21.03 -14.17
C GLU A 279 14.79 21.00 -13.21
N PRO A 280 15.32 19.82 -12.86
CA PRO A 280 16.58 19.72 -12.15
C PRO A 280 17.71 20.20 -13.07
N THR A 281 18.45 21.22 -12.63
CA THR A 281 19.67 21.66 -13.30
C THR A 281 20.72 20.55 -13.21
N ASP A 282 20.99 19.92 -14.35
CA ASP A 282 22.04 18.91 -14.53
C ASP A 282 23.40 19.63 -14.53
N GLU A 283 24.16 19.52 -13.45
CA GLU A 283 25.54 20.00 -13.39
C GLU A 283 26.42 19.06 -14.22
N SER A 284 26.67 19.47 -15.47
CA SER A 284 27.63 18.84 -16.37
C SER A 284 29.07 19.12 -15.91
N GLU A 285 29.75 18.11 -15.35
CA GLU A 285 31.21 18.11 -15.25
C GLU A 285 31.84 17.31 -16.40
N THR A 286 32.68 18.01 -17.15
CA THR A 286 33.59 17.55 -18.20
C THR A 286 34.78 16.74 -17.65
N THR A 287 34.93 15.50 -18.16
CA THR A 287 36.13 14.73 -18.62
C THR A 287 37.57 15.11 -18.16
N PRO A 288 38.60 14.20 -18.12
CA PRO A 288 38.86 13.12 -19.13
C PRO A 288 39.58 11.81 -18.69
N GLY A 289 39.43 10.75 -19.50
CA GLY A 289 40.53 10.00 -20.13
C GLY A 289 41.37 8.97 -19.35
N GLY A 290 41.47 7.76 -19.92
CA GLY A 290 42.52 6.74 -19.69
C GLY A 290 41.98 5.52 -18.92
N GLY A 291 42.22 4.26 -19.30
CA GLY A 291 43.03 3.63 -20.35
C GLY A 291 42.89 2.12 -20.10
N ASP A 292 43.02 1.34 -21.17
CA ASP A 292 42.95 -0.13 -21.16
C ASP A 292 43.87 -0.78 -20.13
N ASP A 293 43.41 -1.84 -19.45
CA ASP A 293 44.19 -3.07 -19.25
C ASP A 293 43.34 -4.18 -18.59
N GLN A 294 43.08 -5.20 -19.38
CA GLN A 294 42.53 -6.50 -19.00
C GLN A 294 43.69 -7.38 -18.47
N PRO A 295 43.48 -8.17 -17.41
CA PRO A 295 43.65 -9.60 -17.61
C PRO A 295 42.65 -10.47 -16.84
N SER A 296 42.17 -11.50 -17.52
CA SER A 296 41.63 -12.74 -16.93
C SER A 296 42.68 -13.40 -16.04
N PRO A 297 42.27 -14.16 -15.01
CA PRO A 297 42.47 -15.60 -15.14
C PRO A 297 41.45 -16.51 -14.42
N LYS A 298 41.19 -17.63 -15.11
CA LYS A 298 41.17 -19.03 -14.64
C LYS A 298 40.01 -19.56 -13.79
N GLU A 299 39.33 -20.50 -14.45
CA GLU A 299 38.70 -21.70 -13.92
C GLU A 299 39.63 -22.49 -12.98
N ASP A 300 39.00 -23.12 -11.97
CA ASP A 300 39.20 -24.49 -11.47
C ASP A 300 39.08 -24.52 -9.94
N GLY A 301 38.19 -25.36 -9.42
CA GLY A 301 38.15 -25.68 -8.00
C GLY A 301 36.83 -26.26 -7.49
N ASP A 302 36.51 -27.48 -7.94
CA ASP A 302 35.67 -28.42 -7.18
C ASP A 302 36.17 -28.51 -5.73
N THR A 303 35.27 -28.42 -4.75
CA THR A 303 35.54 -29.00 -3.43
C THR A 303 34.23 -29.41 -2.76
N ASP A 304 34.22 -30.69 -2.40
CA ASP A 304 33.16 -31.44 -1.76
C ASP A 304 32.62 -30.82 -0.47
N SER A 305 31.30 -30.89 -0.34
CA SER A 305 30.55 -30.76 0.90
C SER A 305 30.97 -31.82 1.94
N PRO A 306 30.96 -31.45 3.23
CA PRO A 306 30.54 -32.35 4.28
C PRO A 306 29.16 -31.94 4.80
N ASP A 307 28.27 -32.91 4.65
CA ASP A 307 27.00 -33.14 5.32
C ASP A 307 27.16 -32.97 6.85
N GLU A 308 26.56 -31.93 7.43
CA GLU A 308 26.35 -31.84 8.89
C GLU A 308 24.84 -31.70 9.15
N GLY A 309 24.34 -32.70 9.88
CA GLY A 309 22.92 -32.97 10.03
C GLY A 309 22.19 -32.00 10.95
N ASP A 310 21.00 -31.62 10.51
CA ASP A 310 20.05 -30.85 11.30
C ASP A 310 19.03 -31.79 11.97
N GLN A 311 19.26 -32.08 13.24
CA GLN A 311 18.28 -32.68 14.14
C GLN A 311 17.42 -31.58 14.77
N SER A 312 16.52 -30.96 13.99
CA SER A 312 15.43 -30.14 14.54
C SER A 312 14.14 -30.97 14.62
N GLY A 313 14.02 -31.75 15.71
CA GLY A 313 12.77 -32.41 16.10
C GLY A 313 11.72 -31.40 16.60
N GLY A 314 11.23 -30.56 15.70
CA GLY A 314 10.17 -29.57 15.94
C GLY A 314 8.78 -30.18 15.76
N SER A 315 8.28 -30.83 16.81
CA SER A 315 6.88 -31.09 17.17
C SER A 315 5.81 -30.96 16.05
N GLU A 316 5.46 -32.08 15.43
CA GLU A 316 4.54 -32.21 14.29
C GLU A 316 3.03 -32.03 14.63
N TRP A 317 2.69 -31.61 15.85
CA TRP A 317 1.30 -31.58 16.33
C TRP A 317 0.45 -30.43 15.75
N TYR A 318 1.08 -29.41 15.14
CA TYR A 318 0.37 -28.29 14.52
C TYR A 318 -0.28 -28.65 13.17
N LYS A 319 0.16 -29.72 12.49
CA LYS A 319 -0.36 -30.12 11.16
C LYS A 319 -1.80 -30.67 11.16
N GLN A 320 -2.41 -30.87 12.33
CA GLN A 320 -3.75 -31.49 12.46
C GLN A 320 -4.83 -30.57 13.06
N ILE A 321 -4.52 -29.28 13.29
CA ILE A 321 -5.52 -28.33 13.80
C ILE A 321 -6.24 -27.70 12.60
N PRO A 322 -7.57 -27.84 12.45
CA PRO A 322 -8.36 -27.03 11.53
C PRO A 322 -8.00 -25.57 11.70
N GLU A 323 -7.67 -24.90 10.59
CA GLU A 323 -7.14 -23.54 10.60
C GLU A 323 -8.10 -22.51 11.21
N ILE A 324 -9.41 -22.80 11.14
CA ILE A 324 -10.48 -22.05 11.79
C ILE A 324 -11.41 -23.04 12.49
N ARG A 325 -11.75 -22.76 13.75
CA ARG A 325 -12.73 -23.51 14.53
C ARG A 325 -13.78 -22.58 15.11
N VAL A 326 -15.04 -22.94 14.92
CA VAL A 326 -16.19 -22.27 15.51
C VAL A 326 -16.68 -23.09 16.69
N ILE A 327 -16.85 -22.46 17.85
CA ILE A 327 -17.35 -23.09 19.07
C ILE A 327 -18.39 -22.15 19.70
N GLY A 328 -19.65 -22.29 19.30
CA GLY A 328 -20.73 -21.43 19.79
C GLY A 328 -20.59 -19.99 19.30
N ASP A 329 -20.53 -19.04 20.23
CA ASP A 329 -20.31 -17.60 20.00
C ASP A 329 -18.83 -17.21 19.88
N SER A 330 -17.98 -18.24 19.84
CA SER A 330 -16.54 -18.11 19.91
C SER A 330 -15.88 -18.68 18.65
N LEU A 331 -14.84 -18.01 18.19
CA LEU A 331 -14.06 -18.42 17.03
C LEU A 331 -12.58 -18.50 17.40
N GLN A 332 -11.90 -19.53 16.92
CA GLN A 332 -10.47 -19.69 17.02
C GLN A 332 -9.86 -19.79 15.62
N ALA A 333 -8.85 -18.99 15.32
CA ALA A 333 -8.08 -19.07 14.08
C ALA A 333 -6.58 -19.07 14.38
N MET A 334 -5.80 -19.83 13.61
CA MET A 334 -4.33 -19.73 13.66
C MET A 334 -3.86 -18.65 12.69
N LEU A 335 -3.07 -17.70 13.19
CA LEU A 335 -2.51 -16.59 12.43
C LEU A 335 -0.98 -16.68 12.40
N HIS A 336 -0.40 -16.67 11.20
CA HIS A 336 1.05 -16.71 10.99
C HIS A 336 1.61 -15.32 10.73
N ALA A 337 2.91 -15.13 10.97
CA ALA A 337 3.62 -13.92 10.60
C ALA A 337 3.49 -13.67 9.09
N GLY A 338 3.16 -12.43 8.73
CA GLY A 338 2.80 -12.04 7.37
C GLY A 338 1.35 -12.30 7.00
N GLN A 339 0.48 -12.71 7.93
CA GLN A 339 -0.96 -12.87 7.69
C GLN A 339 -1.79 -11.85 8.46
N GLN A 340 -3.03 -11.67 8.01
CA GLN A 340 -4.06 -10.90 8.69
C GLN A 340 -5.37 -11.69 8.81
N LEU A 341 -6.09 -11.41 9.89
CA LEU A 341 -7.44 -11.90 10.15
C LEU A 341 -8.40 -10.71 10.11
N MET A 342 -9.41 -10.76 9.26
CA MET A 342 -10.46 -9.77 9.12
C MET A 342 -11.78 -10.37 9.60
N VAL A 343 -12.49 -9.64 10.45
CA VAL A 343 -13.76 -10.05 11.05
C VAL A 343 -14.78 -8.95 10.89
N THR A 344 -15.84 -9.19 10.13
CA THR A 344 -17.00 -8.30 10.07
C THR A 344 -18.06 -8.84 11.01
N TYR A 345 -18.52 -8.03 11.96
CA TYR A 345 -19.47 -8.45 12.97
C TYR A 345 -20.42 -7.33 13.41
N SER A 346 -21.53 -7.74 14.01
CA SER A 346 -22.51 -6.85 14.64
C SER A 346 -22.85 -7.42 16.01
N SER A 347 -22.24 -6.88 17.07
CA SER A 347 -22.39 -7.35 18.45
C SER A 347 -22.08 -6.20 19.41
N PRO A 348 -22.76 -6.08 20.56
CA PRO A 348 -22.48 -5.02 21.54
C PRO A 348 -21.06 -5.10 22.13
N GLN A 349 -20.46 -6.29 22.13
CA GLN A 349 -19.12 -6.51 22.68
C GLN A 349 -18.39 -7.61 21.91
N LEU A 350 -17.10 -7.42 21.69
CA LEU A 350 -16.19 -8.42 21.12
C LEU A 350 -14.92 -8.47 21.98
N HIS A 351 -14.60 -9.65 22.50
CA HIS A 351 -13.32 -9.90 23.15
C HIS A 351 -12.40 -10.66 22.21
N VAL A 352 -11.17 -10.20 22.06
CA VAL A 352 -10.16 -10.87 21.25
C VAL A 352 -8.89 -11.11 22.05
N SER A 353 -8.34 -12.30 21.92
CA SER A 353 -7.01 -12.64 22.42
C SER A 353 -6.15 -13.14 21.27
N VAL A 354 -4.97 -12.56 21.07
CA VAL A 354 -3.95 -13.08 20.16
C VAL A 354 -2.93 -13.76 21.04
N GLY A 355 -2.99 -15.09 21.08
CA GLY A 355 -2.17 -15.92 21.95
C GLY A 355 -2.28 -15.52 23.41
N SER A 356 -1.13 -15.46 24.07
CA SER A 356 -0.97 -14.88 25.41
C SER A 356 -0.40 -13.45 25.40
N CYS A 357 -0.07 -12.93 24.23
CA CYS A 357 0.71 -11.71 24.05
C CYS A 357 -0.13 -10.44 23.94
N HIS A 358 -1.35 -10.56 23.40
CA HIS A 358 -2.21 -9.41 23.13
C HIS A 358 -3.66 -9.72 23.49
N LYS A 359 -4.34 -8.77 24.12
CA LYS A 359 -5.78 -8.83 24.37
C LYS A 359 -6.41 -7.52 23.93
N LEU A 360 -7.58 -7.57 23.33
CA LEU A 360 -8.39 -6.39 23.07
C LEU A 360 -9.87 -6.65 23.36
N THR A 361 -10.59 -5.61 23.75
CA THR A 361 -12.03 -5.63 23.93
C THR A 361 -12.63 -4.44 23.22
N VAL A 362 -13.53 -4.70 22.28
CA VAL A 362 -14.40 -3.67 21.70
C VAL A 362 -15.71 -3.73 22.45
N ASN A 363 -16.11 -2.62 23.08
CA ASN A 363 -17.36 -2.50 23.82
C ASN A 363 -18.14 -1.30 23.28
N PHE A 364 -19.14 -1.58 22.44
CA PHE A 364 -19.99 -0.55 21.87
C PHE A 364 -21.02 -0.01 22.87
N SER A 365 -21.38 -0.80 23.89
CA SER A 365 -22.32 -0.34 24.93
C SER A 365 -21.74 0.80 25.75
N ASP A 366 -20.43 0.74 25.98
CA ASP A 366 -19.67 1.71 26.77
C ASP A 366 -18.79 2.62 25.89
N TYR A 367 -18.91 2.54 24.56
CA TYR A 367 -18.18 3.34 23.57
C TYR A 367 -16.65 3.34 23.75
N TYR A 368 -16.03 2.19 23.95
CA TYR A 368 -14.58 2.11 24.00
C TYR A 368 -14.00 0.85 23.34
N LEU A 369 -12.75 0.98 22.90
CA LEU A 369 -11.86 -0.12 22.56
C LEU A 369 -10.73 -0.10 23.57
N SER A 370 -10.56 -1.19 24.32
CA SER A 370 -9.40 -1.36 25.20
C SER A 370 -8.46 -2.42 24.64
N PHE A 371 -7.16 -2.27 24.91
CA PHE A 371 -6.18 -3.30 24.58
C PHE A 371 -5.06 -3.36 25.61
N ASP A 372 -4.52 -4.56 25.77
CA ASP A 372 -3.43 -4.89 26.68
C ASP A 372 -2.38 -5.71 25.92
N THR A 373 -1.13 -5.38 26.17
CA THR A 373 0.06 -5.97 25.54
C THR A 373 0.98 -6.46 26.64
N THR A 374 1.59 -7.63 26.51
CA THR A 374 2.52 -8.12 27.54
C THR A 374 3.70 -7.20 27.84
N SER A 375 4.06 -6.31 26.90
CA SER A 375 5.14 -5.34 27.06
C SER A 375 4.79 -4.12 27.94
N LYS A 376 3.53 -3.94 28.32
CA LYS A 376 3.07 -2.80 29.13
C LYS A 376 2.15 -3.25 30.25
N SER A 377 2.35 -2.72 31.46
CA SER A 377 1.44 -2.99 32.57
C SER A 377 0.18 -2.13 32.43
N GLY A 378 -0.98 -2.76 32.21
CA GLY A 378 -2.29 -2.11 32.18
C GLY A 378 -2.85 -1.95 30.76
N SER A 379 -4.15 -1.70 30.67
CA SER A 379 -4.84 -1.50 29.39
C SER A 379 -4.79 -0.05 28.93
N ASP A 380 -4.60 0.16 27.64
CA ASP A 380 -4.90 1.42 26.97
C ASP A 380 -6.35 1.40 26.49
N GLU A 381 -7.00 2.57 26.50
CA GLU A 381 -8.40 2.73 26.09
C GLU A 381 -8.51 3.83 25.02
N VAL A 382 -9.36 3.58 24.03
CA VAL A 382 -9.70 4.51 22.95
C VAL A 382 -11.22 4.65 22.90
N GLU A 383 -11.72 5.87 22.99
CA GLU A 383 -13.15 6.17 22.88
C GLU A 383 -13.65 5.91 21.45
N LEU A 384 -14.84 5.31 21.34
CA LEU A 384 -15.52 4.97 20.09
C LEU A 384 -16.74 5.87 19.91
N ASP A 385 -16.49 7.15 19.65
CA ASP A 385 -17.55 8.16 19.49
C ASP A 385 -18.67 7.69 18.54
N ASP A 386 -19.90 7.79 19.04
CA ASP A 386 -21.13 7.56 18.28
C ASP A 386 -21.23 6.20 17.59
N ALA A 387 -20.60 5.16 18.13
CA ALA A 387 -20.58 3.84 17.50
C ALA A 387 -21.97 3.15 17.47
N ALA A 388 -22.29 2.49 16.34
CA ALA A 388 -23.60 1.89 16.05
C ALA A 388 -23.69 0.37 16.32
N GLY A 389 -22.67 -0.24 16.94
CA GLY A 389 -22.70 -1.65 17.32
C GLY A 389 -22.27 -2.66 16.24
N SER A 390 -21.75 -2.17 15.10
CA SER A 390 -21.17 -3.01 14.05
C SER A 390 -19.81 -2.49 13.61
N GLY A 391 -18.95 -3.40 13.16
CA GLY A 391 -17.61 -3.04 12.71
C GLY A 391 -16.89 -4.17 12.00
N GLU A 392 -15.75 -3.80 11.42
CA GLU A 392 -14.78 -4.67 10.80
C GLU A 392 -13.46 -4.55 11.56
N LEU A 393 -13.02 -5.65 12.15
CA LEU A 393 -11.76 -5.75 12.88
C LEU A 393 -10.74 -6.52 12.04
N THR A 394 -9.62 -5.87 11.76
CA THR A 394 -8.46 -6.48 11.10
C THR A 394 -7.30 -6.59 12.07
N ILE A 395 -6.74 -7.80 12.21
CA ILE A 395 -5.59 -8.12 13.05
C ILE A 395 -4.49 -8.69 12.16
N GLY A 396 -3.42 -7.94 11.96
CA GLY A 396 -2.22 -8.38 11.25
C GLY A 396 -1.12 -8.83 12.21
N LEU A 397 -0.54 -10.00 11.96
CA LEU A 397 0.66 -10.47 12.66
C LEU A 397 1.86 -10.28 11.73
N GLY A 398 2.78 -9.40 12.12
CA GLY A 398 4.02 -9.15 11.41
C GLY A 398 5.17 -10.05 11.86
N SER A 399 6.31 -9.94 11.17
CA SER A 399 7.57 -10.54 11.62
C SER A 399 7.99 -9.98 12.99
N SER A 400 8.66 -10.80 13.79
CA SER A 400 9.22 -10.42 15.11
C SER A 400 8.18 -10.07 16.18
N GLY A 401 6.97 -10.63 16.10
CA GLY A 401 5.93 -10.39 17.12
C GLY A 401 5.25 -9.04 17.02
N ARG A 402 5.36 -8.34 15.88
CA ARG A 402 4.61 -7.12 15.62
C ARG A 402 3.12 -7.44 15.47
N VAL A 403 2.25 -6.73 16.18
CA VAL A 403 0.79 -6.83 16.00
C VAL A 403 0.25 -5.49 15.50
N THR A 404 -0.55 -5.54 14.44
CA THR A 404 -1.25 -4.36 13.89
C THR A 404 -2.74 -4.61 14.00
N VAL A 405 -3.48 -3.66 14.58
CA VAL A 405 -4.94 -3.73 14.67
C VAL A 405 -5.52 -2.52 13.99
N VAL A 406 -6.48 -2.76 13.09
CA VAL A 406 -7.29 -1.74 12.44
C VAL A 406 -8.75 -2.10 12.68
N PHE A 407 -9.50 -1.17 13.24
CA PHE A 407 -10.90 -1.35 13.54
C PHE A 407 -11.71 -0.26 12.87
N GLN A 408 -12.51 -0.63 11.88
CA GLN A 408 -13.50 0.23 11.25
C GLN A 408 -14.85 0.00 11.92
N TYR A 409 -15.57 1.04 12.29
CA TYR A 409 -16.90 0.90 12.89
C TYR A 409 -17.91 1.89 12.31
N ALA A 410 -19.16 1.45 12.23
CA ALA A 410 -20.26 2.29 11.84
C ALA A 410 -20.64 3.25 12.97
N THR A 411 -21.10 4.44 12.61
CA THR A 411 -21.61 5.45 13.55
C THR A 411 -23.11 5.62 13.42
N ASN A 412 -23.81 6.06 14.48
CA ASN A 412 -25.26 6.27 14.42
C ASN A 412 -25.63 7.37 13.41
N GLY A 413 -24.72 8.29 13.13
CA GLY A 413 -24.83 9.28 12.05
C GLY A 413 -24.68 8.75 10.61
N GLY A 414 -24.51 7.43 10.40
CA GLY A 414 -24.43 6.82 9.07
C GLY A 414 -23.06 6.91 8.39
N GLY A 415 -22.02 7.32 9.12
CA GLY A 415 -20.63 7.32 8.65
C GLY A 415 -19.81 6.15 9.21
N ASN A 416 -18.57 5.99 8.72
CA ASN A 416 -17.60 5.05 9.27
C ASN A 416 -16.45 5.81 9.94
N ARG A 417 -15.95 5.27 11.05
CA ARG A 417 -14.73 5.75 11.73
C ARG A 417 -13.74 4.61 11.87
N TYR A 418 -12.49 4.98 12.15
CA TYR A 418 -11.38 4.04 12.22
C TYR A 418 -10.54 4.29 13.47
N VAL A 419 -10.18 3.20 14.15
CA VAL A 419 -9.13 3.18 15.17
C VAL A 419 -8.05 2.23 14.66
N ALA A 420 -6.80 2.67 14.69
CA ALA A 420 -5.68 1.84 14.29
C ALA A 420 -4.51 2.01 15.28
N TYR A 421 -3.85 0.90 15.59
CA TYR A 421 -2.61 0.93 16.35
C TYR A 421 -1.68 -0.20 15.91
N THR A 422 -0.41 -0.05 16.25
CA THR A 422 0.63 -1.04 15.99
C THR A 422 1.51 -1.17 17.21
N VAL A 423 1.75 -2.40 17.64
CA VAL A 423 2.67 -2.74 18.71
C VAL A 423 3.85 -3.47 18.09
N GLY A 424 5.03 -2.86 18.13
CA GLY A 424 6.23 -3.40 17.50
C GLY A 424 6.72 -4.70 18.15
N ASP A 425 6.75 -4.73 19.48
CA ASP A 425 7.08 -5.90 20.29
C ASP A 425 5.92 -6.16 21.27
N SER A 426 4.95 -6.96 20.81
CA SER A 426 3.81 -7.35 21.67
C SER A 426 4.12 -8.60 22.50
N GLY A 427 5.30 -9.21 22.33
CA GLY A 427 5.64 -10.53 22.85
C GLY A 427 4.99 -11.69 22.08
N CYS A 428 4.33 -11.44 20.95
CA CYS A 428 3.76 -12.49 20.12
C CYS A 428 4.83 -13.30 19.37
N LYS A 429 4.54 -14.58 19.14
CA LYS A 429 5.34 -15.47 18.31
C LYS A 429 5.04 -15.27 16.83
N THR A 430 5.77 -15.98 15.98
CA THR A 430 5.54 -16.03 14.53
C THR A 430 4.26 -16.79 14.15
N ILE A 431 3.65 -17.50 15.09
CA ILE A 431 2.36 -18.18 14.93
C ILE A 431 1.60 -18.01 16.24
N GLU A 432 0.39 -17.47 16.18
CA GLU A 432 -0.47 -17.26 17.34
C GLU A 432 -1.91 -17.72 17.08
N ALA A 433 -2.56 -18.22 18.13
CA ALA A 433 -3.98 -18.51 18.10
C ALA A 433 -4.77 -17.23 18.40
N VAL A 434 -5.61 -16.79 17.47
CA VAL A 434 -6.56 -15.69 17.67
C VAL A 434 -7.88 -16.27 18.14
N LEU A 435 -8.31 -15.88 19.33
CA LEU A 435 -9.59 -16.26 19.95
C LEU A 435 -10.51 -15.05 19.97
N LEU A 436 -11.68 -15.18 19.37
CA LEU A 436 -12.73 -14.17 19.37
C LEU A 436 -13.94 -14.69 20.15
N HIS A 437 -14.49 -13.90 21.06
CA HIS A 437 -15.68 -14.22 21.84
C HIS A 437 -16.71 -13.09 21.75
N GLY A 438 -17.99 -13.45 21.70
CA GLY A 438 -19.09 -12.50 21.53
C GLY A 438 -19.44 -12.23 20.07
N LEU A 439 -19.13 -13.17 19.17
CA LEU A 439 -19.58 -13.10 17.78
C LEU A 439 -21.03 -13.55 17.68
N ASN A 440 -21.85 -12.74 17.02
CA ASN A 440 -23.22 -13.13 16.68
C ASN A 440 -23.25 -13.98 15.38
N PRO A 441 -24.28 -14.81 15.19
CA PRO A 441 -24.48 -15.54 13.93
C PRO A 441 -24.44 -14.60 12.72
N GLY A 442 -23.79 -15.01 11.63
CA GLY A 442 -23.60 -14.19 10.44
C GLY A 442 -22.37 -13.28 10.45
N ALA A 443 -21.52 -13.35 11.47
CA ALA A 443 -20.19 -12.75 11.40
C ALA A 443 -19.37 -13.40 10.28
N LYS A 444 -18.61 -12.60 9.54
CA LYS A 444 -17.77 -13.07 8.42
C LYS A 444 -16.31 -13.04 8.81
N LEU A 445 -15.60 -14.11 8.47
CA LEU A 445 -14.17 -14.23 8.72
C LEU A 445 -13.42 -14.37 7.39
N VAL A 446 -12.38 -13.57 7.23
CA VAL A 446 -11.45 -13.69 6.10
C VAL A 446 -10.03 -13.70 6.67
N ARG A 447 -9.24 -14.70 6.27
CA ARG A 447 -7.82 -14.76 6.64
C ARG A 447 -6.99 -14.76 5.38
N ASN A 448 -6.14 -13.75 5.24
CA ASN A 448 -5.31 -13.55 4.06
C ASN A 448 -3.84 -13.35 4.45
N THR A 449 -2.94 -13.66 3.53
CA THR A 449 -1.56 -13.18 3.63
C THR A 449 -1.57 -11.66 3.41
N ILE A 450 -0.84 -10.90 4.22
CA ILE A 450 -0.70 -9.46 4.07
C ILE A 450 -0.12 -9.19 2.68
N GLY A 451 -0.87 -8.45 1.85
CA GLY A 451 -0.51 -8.16 0.46
C GLY A 451 -1.12 -9.13 -0.58
N ASP A 452 -1.76 -10.22 -0.15
CA ASP A 452 -2.53 -11.13 -1.00
C ASP A 452 -4.03 -10.81 -0.88
N ASN A 453 -4.70 -10.67 -2.03
CA ASN A 453 -6.13 -10.33 -2.11
C ASN A 453 -7.00 -11.54 -2.46
N SER A 454 -6.46 -12.75 -2.43
CA SER A 454 -7.20 -13.97 -2.70
C SER A 454 -7.93 -14.39 -1.41
N PRO A 455 -9.26 -14.20 -1.29
CA PRO A 455 -9.93 -14.42 -0.01
C PRO A 455 -10.08 -15.91 0.27
N GLY A 456 -9.55 -16.36 1.41
CA GLY A 456 -10.04 -17.57 2.07
C GLY A 456 -11.24 -17.20 2.92
N GLU A 457 -12.45 -17.28 2.36
CA GLU A 457 -13.69 -16.95 3.07
C GLU A 457 -14.17 -18.12 3.95
N SER A 458 -14.66 -17.79 5.15
CA SER A 458 -15.42 -18.71 6.00
C SER A 458 -16.55 -17.93 6.69
N GLU A 459 -17.78 -18.44 6.61
CA GLU A 459 -18.96 -17.84 7.25
C GLU A 459 -19.35 -18.63 8.51
N LEU A 460 -19.84 -17.91 9.53
CA LEU A 460 -20.36 -18.43 10.81
C LEU A 460 -21.86 -18.73 10.77
#